data_AF-A0A9E5TAF3-F1
#
_entry.id   AF-A0A9E5TAF3-F1
#
_cell.length_a   1.000
_cell.length_b   1.000
_cell.length_c   1.000
_cell.angle_alpha   90.00
_cell.angle_beta   90.00
_cell.angle_gamma   90.00
#
_symmetry.space_group_name_H-M   'P 1'
#
loop_
_entity.id
_entity.type
_entity.pdbx_description
1 polymer ?
#
loop_
_entity_poly.entity_id
_entity_poly.type
_entity_poly.pdbx_seq_one_letter_code
_entity_poly.pdbx_strand_id
1 'polypeptide(L)'
;ASAICGGERDTARGNHSAIGGGFLNTTDGKYSVICGGDSNYAAGDRSVILGGRQDTLTSAAAFSMAFGYQVYLNSAYRVVVFDSSHSGRLGINRDDRNGGIAHPIHVGTDVTNGNGAYLTSGGAWMGGSSRAFKENFQPLDSQELLARISNLPVQAWQYKDSPERHIGPVSEDFVAAFDVGSVQDGRR
;
A
#
# COMPACT_ATOMS: atom_id res chain seq x y z
N ALA A 1 13.66 -8.15 30.93
CA ALA A 1 13.61 -9.56 30.48
C ALA A 1 13.50 -9.56 28.97
N SER A 2 14.17 -10.48 28.28
CA SER A 2 13.97 -10.80 26.86
C SER A 2 13.54 -12.26 26.74
N ALA A 3 13.00 -12.66 25.59
CA ALA A 3 12.52 -14.02 25.36
C ALA A 3 12.95 -14.57 23.98
N ILE A 4 13.27 -15.85 23.94
CA ILE A 4 13.43 -16.65 22.72
C ILE A 4 12.59 -17.91 22.92
N CYS A 5 11.56 -18.13 22.11
CA CYS A 5 10.62 -19.24 22.32
C CYS A 5 11.10 -20.57 21.72
N GLY A 6 12.09 -20.56 20.81
CA GLY A 6 12.69 -21.74 20.18
C GLY A 6 13.70 -21.33 19.09
N GLY A 7 14.20 -22.28 18.29
CA GLY A 7 15.12 -22.01 17.18
C GLY A 7 16.59 -22.32 17.46
N GLU A 8 17.46 -21.91 16.52
CA GLU A 8 18.92 -22.09 16.59
C GLU A 8 19.64 -20.75 16.34
N ARG A 9 20.63 -20.44 17.19
CA ARG A 9 21.51 -19.26 17.07
C ARG A 9 20.80 -17.90 17.12
N ASP A 10 19.63 -17.85 17.73
CA ASP A 10 18.94 -16.58 17.97
C ASP A 10 19.57 -15.83 19.15
N THR A 11 19.57 -14.50 19.10
CA THR A 11 20.09 -13.64 20.17
C THR A 11 19.14 -12.48 20.48
N ALA A 12 18.64 -12.42 21.72
CA ALA A 12 17.75 -11.36 22.16
C ALA A 12 18.39 -10.45 23.23
N ARG A 13 19.04 -9.37 22.78
CA ARG A 13 19.76 -8.39 23.63
C ARG A 13 18.90 -7.20 24.05
N GLY A 14 17.90 -6.85 23.24
CA GLY A 14 17.01 -5.72 23.50
C GLY A 14 16.24 -5.86 24.81
N ASN A 15 16.14 -4.77 25.58
CA ASN A 15 15.32 -4.75 26.79
C ASN A 15 13.85 -4.96 26.40
N HIS A 16 13.20 -5.98 26.96
CA HIS A 16 11.83 -6.38 26.60
C HIS A 16 11.67 -6.83 25.15
N SER A 17 12.74 -7.29 24.50
CA SER A 17 12.65 -7.87 23.15
C SER A 17 12.18 -9.33 23.17
N ALA A 18 11.69 -9.80 22.03
CA ALA A 18 11.26 -11.19 21.86
C ALA A 18 11.63 -11.74 20.47
N ILE A 19 12.01 -13.02 20.44
CA ILE A 19 12.17 -13.81 19.22
C ILE A 19 11.25 -15.03 19.32
N GLY A 20 10.34 -15.20 18.35
CA GLY A 20 9.44 -16.35 18.31
C GLY A 20 10.16 -17.67 17.96
N GLY A 21 11.21 -17.59 17.15
CA GLY A 21 12.16 -18.68 16.87
C GLY A 21 12.80 -18.54 15.49
N GLY A 22 13.33 -19.62 14.93
CA GLY A 22 13.93 -19.63 13.59
C GLY A 22 15.43 -19.92 13.62
N PHE A 23 16.18 -19.30 12.70
CA PHE A 23 17.63 -19.46 12.61
C PHE A 23 18.32 -18.10 12.52
N LEU A 24 19.32 -17.87 13.39
CA LEU A 24 20.21 -16.71 13.33
C LEU A 24 19.53 -15.33 13.40
N ASN A 25 18.45 -15.19 14.18
CA ASN A 25 17.79 -13.90 14.37
C ASN A 25 18.40 -13.12 15.53
N THR A 26 18.45 -11.80 15.42
CA THR A 26 19.01 -10.93 16.46
C THR A 26 18.11 -9.73 16.75
N THR A 27 17.73 -9.53 18.01
CA THR A 27 17.02 -8.33 18.49
C THR A 27 17.92 -7.51 19.42
N ASP A 28 18.22 -6.27 19.05
CA ASP A 28 19.02 -5.34 19.86
C ASP A 28 18.20 -4.12 20.34
N GLY A 29 17.12 -3.76 19.63
CA GLY A 29 16.25 -2.63 20.00
C GLY A 29 15.39 -2.90 21.25
N LYS A 30 15.09 -1.86 22.03
CA LYS A 30 14.17 -1.99 23.17
C LYS A 30 12.76 -2.29 22.65
N TYR A 31 12.08 -3.27 23.23
CA TYR A 31 10.76 -3.76 22.79
C TYR A 31 10.71 -4.23 21.33
N SER A 32 11.85 -4.57 20.71
CA SER A 32 11.83 -5.10 19.34
C SER A 32 11.37 -6.56 19.31
N VAL A 33 10.77 -6.96 18.19
CA VAL A 33 10.22 -8.30 18.01
C VAL A 33 10.64 -8.87 16.67
N ILE A 34 11.10 -10.12 16.68
CA ILE A 34 11.22 -10.95 15.48
C ILE A 34 10.28 -12.15 15.66
N CYS A 35 9.22 -12.25 14.88
CA CYS A 35 8.28 -13.36 15.01
C CYS A 35 8.90 -14.71 14.59
N GLY A 36 9.82 -14.70 13.62
CA GLY A 36 10.53 -15.87 13.16
C GLY A 36 11.44 -15.59 11.95
N GLY A 37 11.87 -16.63 11.25
CA GLY A 37 12.60 -16.52 9.98
C GLY A 37 14.07 -16.87 10.06
N ASP A 38 14.84 -16.41 9.07
CA ASP A 38 16.27 -16.70 8.90
C ASP A 38 17.10 -15.41 8.82
N SER A 39 18.08 -15.26 9.71
CA SER A 39 19.10 -14.21 9.62
C SER A 39 18.54 -12.78 9.68
N ASN A 40 17.49 -12.54 10.47
CA ASN A 40 16.89 -11.21 10.61
C ASN A 40 17.53 -10.40 11.75
N TYR A 41 17.64 -9.09 11.60
CA TYR A 41 18.26 -8.19 12.58
C TYR A 41 17.37 -6.98 12.89
N ALA A 42 16.89 -6.89 14.13
CA ALA A 42 16.00 -5.83 14.61
C ALA A 42 16.65 -5.00 15.73
N ALA A 43 17.32 -3.92 15.34
CA ALA A 43 18.01 -2.98 16.23
C ALA A 43 17.21 -1.72 16.56
N GLY A 44 16.14 -1.42 15.82
CA GLY A 44 15.28 -0.27 16.07
C GLY A 44 14.42 -0.44 17.33
N ASP A 45 14.28 0.61 18.14
CA ASP A 45 13.37 0.57 19.27
C ASP A 45 11.91 0.39 18.81
N ARG A 46 11.21 -0.59 19.40
CA ARG A 46 9.82 -0.99 19.04
C ARG A 46 9.68 -1.41 17.57
N SER A 47 10.76 -1.87 16.95
CA SER A 47 10.73 -2.38 15.59
C SER A 47 10.21 -3.82 15.55
N VAL A 48 9.53 -4.21 14.47
CA VAL A 48 8.98 -5.56 14.30
C VAL A 48 9.41 -6.13 12.96
N ILE A 49 9.98 -7.34 12.97
CA ILE A 49 10.14 -8.17 11.79
C ILE A 49 9.15 -9.34 11.93
N LEU A 50 8.16 -9.40 11.03
CA LEU A 50 7.09 -10.40 11.10
C LEU A 50 7.56 -11.81 10.69
N GLY A 51 8.75 -11.91 10.10
CA GLY A 51 9.31 -13.09 9.47
C GLY A 51 10.06 -12.67 8.22
N GLY A 52 10.54 -13.65 7.45
CA GLY A 52 11.35 -13.38 6.26
C GLY A 52 12.79 -13.83 6.43
N ARG A 53 13.66 -13.34 5.55
CA ARG A 53 15.06 -13.74 5.50
C ARG A 53 15.98 -12.56 5.21
N GLN A 54 17.02 -12.38 6.03
CA GLN A 54 18.01 -11.31 5.88
C GLN A 54 17.44 -9.89 5.98
N ASP A 55 16.32 -9.70 6.69
CA ASP A 55 15.74 -8.38 6.91
C ASP A 55 16.52 -7.63 8.02
N THR A 56 16.78 -6.35 7.82
CA THR A 56 17.56 -5.50 8.74
C THR A 56 16.82 -4.20 9.03
N LEU A 57 16.44 -4.01 10.30
CA LEU A 57 15.94 -2.75 10.85
C LEU A 57 17.05 -2.18 11.73
N THR A 58 17.73 -1.13 11.26
CA THR A 58 18.84 -0.51 12.01
C THR A 58 18.34 0.17 13.29
N SER A 59 19.26 0.64 14.12
CA SER A 59 18.93 1.43 15.32
C SER A 59 18.11 2.70 15.00
N ALA A 60 18.19 3.22 13.78
CA ALA A 60 17.39 4.36 13.33
C ALA A 60 15.95 4.00 12.94
N ALA A 61 15.63 2.70 12.79
CA ALA A 61 14.31 2.22 12.35
C ALA A 61 13.31 2.05 13.50
N ALA A 62 13.25 3.02 14.41
CA ALA A 62 12.30 2.99 15.52
C ALA A 62 10.85 3.03 15.02
N PHE A 63 9.95 2.30 15.68
CA PHE A 63 8.53 2.21 15.30
C PHE A 63 8.29 1.74 13.85
N SER A 64 9.16 0.86 13.35
CA SER A 64 9.05 0.33 11.99
C SER A 64 8.67 -1.15 11.97
N MET A 65 8.06 -1.59 10.87
CA MET A 65 7.66 -2.97 10.61
C MET A 65 8.20 -3.46 9.27
N ALA A 66 8.71 -4.69 9.22
CA ALA A 66 9.10 -5.33 7.97
C ALA A 66 8.72 -6.81 7.86
N PHE A 67 8.72 -7.26 6.61
CA PHE A 67 8.56 -8.66 6.20
C PHE A 67 9.10 -8.84 4.79
N GLY A 68 9.98 -9.80 4.55
CA GLY A 68 10.35 -10.17 3.18
C GLY A 68 11.67 -10.91 3.06
N TYR A 69 12.45 -10.51 2.05
CA TYR A 69 13.80 -10.99 1.81
C TYR A 69 14.68 -9.77 1.59
N GLN A 70 15.72 -9.59 2.40
CA GLN A 70 16.66 -8.47 2.29
C GLN A 70 16.03 -7.08 2.42
N VAL A 71 14.94 -6.94 3.20
CA VAL A 71 14.38 -5.62 3.52
C VAL A 71 15.36 -4.84 4.40
N TYR A 72 15.72 -3.62 3.99
CA TYR A 72 16.62 -2.75 4.76
C TYR A 72 15.91 -1.45 5.14
N LEU A 73 15.78 -1.20 6.44
CA LEU A 73 15.16 0.01 7.00
C LEU A 73 16.16 0.77 7.87
N ASN A 74 16.39 2.03 7.53
CA ASN A 74 17.29 2.94 8.25
C ASN A 74 16.62 4.28 8.62
N SER A 75 15.30 4.26 8.83
CA SER A 75 14.48 5.42 9.21
C SER A 75 13.30 4.96 10.04
N ALA A 76 12.92 5.77 11.02
CA ALA A 76 11.77 5.53 11.87
C ALA A 76 10.44 5.65 11.10
N TYR A 77 9.38 5.07 11.67
CA TYR A 77 7.99 5.16 11.21
C TYR A 77 7.76 4.62 9.80
N ARG A 78 8.28 3.42 9.51
CA ARG A 78 8.14 2.76 8.19
C ARG A 78 7.43 1.42 8.31
N VAL A 79 6.63 1.09 7.31
CA VAL A 79 6.19 -0.28 7.05
C VAL A 79 6.68 -0.65 5.66
N VAL A 80 7.58 -1.61 5.55
CA VAL A 80 8.12 -2.06 4.26
C VAL A 80 8.01 -3.56 4.16
N VAL A 81 7.36 -4.02 3.10
CA VAL A 81 7.23 -5.44 2.79
C VAL A 81 7.90 -5.71 1.45
N PHE A 82 8.70 -6.77 1.41
CA PHE A 82 9.50 -7.18 0.25
C PHE A 82 10.62 -6.19 -0.14
N ASP A 83 11.57 -6.64 -0.95
CA ASP A 83 12.64 -5.79 -1.49
C ASP A 83 12.47 -5.56 -3.01
N SER A 84 13.36 -4.75 -3.59
CA SER A 84 13.34 -4.46 -5.02
C SER A 84 13.74 -5.65 -5.90
N SER A 85 14.39 -6.68 -5.34
CA SER A 85 14.85 -7.85 -6.09
C SER A 85 13.84 -9.02 -6.06
N HIS A 86 12.90 -8.98 -5.11
CA HIS A 86 11.81 -9.94 -4.93
C HIS A 86 10.52 -9.15 -4.78
N SER A 87 9.93 -8.70 -5.90
CA SER A 87 8.65 -8.02 -5.90
C SER A 87 7.56 -8.94 -5.35
N GLY A 88 7.30 -8.87 -4.05
CA GLY A 88 6.14 -9.50 -3.47
C GLY A 88 4.88 -8.82 -3.96
N ARG A 89 3.75 -9.48 -3.75
CA ARG A 89 2.44 -8.98 -4.16
C ARG A 89 1.63 -8.74 -2.90
N LEU A 90 1.30 -7.48 -2.64
CA LEU A 90 0.45 -7.05 -1.54
C LEU A 90 -1.01 -7.10 -1.98
N GLY A 91 -1.75 -8.08 -1.46
CA GLY A 91 -3.19 -8.17 -1.65
C GLY A 91 -3.95 -7.42 -0.54
N ILE A 92 -4.89 -6.56 -0.92
CA ILE A 92 -5.94 -6.07 -0.01
C ILE A 92 -7.25 -6.72 -0.49
N ASN A 93 -7.71 -7.68 0.30
CA ASN A 93 -8.95 -8.43 0.10
C ASN A 93 -9.00 -9.53 -0.97
N ARG A 94 -7.98 -9.99 -1.71
CA ARG A 94 -8.13 -11.24 -2.53
C ARG A 94 -6.98 -12.24 -2.39
N ASP A 95 -7.34 -13.50 -2.13
CA ASP A 95 -6.64 -14.73 -2.49
C ASP A 95 -7.68 -15.66 -3.14
N ASP A 96 -7.61 -15.86 -4.46
CA ASP A 96 -8.57 -16.71 -5.19
C ASP A 96 -8.19 -18.18 -5.26
N ARG A 97 -7.18 -18.60 -4.49
CA ARG A 97 -6.67 -19.98 -4.42
C ARG A 97 -6.20 -20.56 -5.76
N ASN A 98 -6.21 -19.79 -6.84
CA ASN A 98 -5.78 -20.20 -8.18
C ASN A 98 -4.35 -19.72 -8.51
N GLY A 99 -3.60 -19.28 -7.49
CA GLY A 99 -2.15 -19.07 -7.55
C GLY A 99 -1.68 -17.92 -8.42
N GLY A 100 -2.59 -17.09 -8.95
CA GLY A 100 -2.27 -16.14 -10.01
C GLY A 100 -2.40 -14.68 -9.60
N ILE A 101 -1.60 -14.18 -8.65
CA ILE A 101 -1.77 -12.76 -8.27
C ILE A 101 -1.31 -11.76 -9.36
N ALA A 102 -0.50 -12.04 -10.39
CA ALA A 102 -0.08 -11.13 -11.50
C ALA A 102 0.38 -9.66 -11.23
N HIS A 103 -0.04 -8.97 -10.16
CA HIS A 103 0.09 -7.54 -9.90
C HIS A 103 0.65 -7.29 -8.50
N PRO A 104 1.52 -6.28 -8.31
CA PRO A 104 2.09 -5.94 -7.00
C PRO A 104 1.08 -5.43 -5.96
N ILE A 105 0.05 -4.69 -6.37
CA ILE A 105 -1.06 -4.28 -5.49
C ILE A 105 -2.38 -4.58 -6.20
N HIS A 106 -3.31 -5.22 -5.50
CA HIS A 106 -4.65 -5.52 -6.00
C HIS A 106 -5.71 -5.29 -4.91
N VAL A 107 -6.91 -4.83 -5.30
CA VAL A 107 -8.04 -4.55 -4.41
C VAL A 107 -9.30 -5.33 -4.80
N GLY A 108 -10.08 -5.77 -3.81
CA GLY A 108 -11.31 -6.56 -4.04
C GLY A 108 -11.19 -8.00 -3.56
N THR A 109 -12.27 -8.81 -3.54
CA THR A 109 -12.27 -10.24 -3.13
C THR A 109 -12.37 -11.25 -4.28
N ASP A 110 -12.70 -10.82 -5.49
CA ASP A 110 -12.67 -11.61 -6.72
C ASP A 110 -12.46 -10.69 -7.94
N VAL A 111 -12.90 -11.08 -9.15
CA VAL A 111 -12.84 -10.19 -10.34
C VAL A 111 -14.03 -9.25 -10.42
N THR A 112 -15.08 -9.44 -9.62
CA THR A 112 -16.36 -8.72 -9.69
C THR A 112 -16.64 -7.82 -8.49
N ASN A 113 -15.97 -8.01 -7.35
CA ASN A 113 -16.02 -7.13 -6.18
C ASN A 113 -14.64 -6.50 -5.90
N GLY A 114 -14.63 -5.20 -5.64
CA GLY A 114 -13.48 -4.36 -6.00
C GLY A 114 -13.51 -4.15 -7.51
N ASN A 115 -13.47 -2.90 -7.95
CA ASN A 115 -13.60 -2.47 -9.34
C ASN A 115 -12.51 -2.98 -10.31
N GLY A 116 -11.85 -4.11 -10.03
CA GLY A 116 -10.78 -4.69 -10.82
C GLY A 116 -9.52 -3.82 -10.87
N ALA A 117 -9.33 -2.93 -9.89
CA ALA A 117 -8.21 -2.00 -9.90
C ALA A 117 -6.92 -2.63 -9.35
N TYR A 118 -5.81 -2.35 -10.01
CA TYR A 118 -4.50 -2.89 -9.65
C TYR A 118 -3.36 -1.94 -10.04
N LEU A 119 -2.21 -2.11 -9.41
CA LEU A 119 -0.97 -1.48 -9.84
C LEU A 119 -0.26 -2.37 -10.85
N THR A 120 0.13 -1.83 -12.01
CA THR A 120 0.95 -2.59 -12.98
C THR A 120 2.35 -2.82 -12.43
N SER A 121 3.08 -3.79 -12.99
CA SER A 121 4.50 -3.96 -12.70
C SER A 121 5.35 -2.74 -13.05
N GLY A 122 4.87 -1.88 -13.97
CA GLY A 122 5.50 -0.61 -14.33
C GLY A 122 5.11 0.58 -13.42
N GLY A 123 4.31 0.35 -12.38
CA GLY A 123 3.93 1.38 -11.40
C GLY A 123 2.74 2.26 -11.81
N ALA A 124 1.99 1.88 -12.85
CA ALA A 124 0.78 2.60 -13.24
C ALA A 124 -0.46 2.03 -12.52
N TRP A 125 -1.30 2.90 -11.95
CA TRP A 125 -2.58 2.47 -11.40
C TRP A 125 -3.60 2.25 -12.51
N MET A 126 -4.16 1.04 -12.58
CA MET A 126 -5.20 0.67 -13.54
C MET A 126 -6.54 0.61 -12.81
N GLY A 127 -7.49 1.45 -13.21
CA GLY A 127 -8.89 1.29 -12.80
C GLY A 127 -9.59 0.28 -13.70
N GLY A 128 -10.32 -0.69 -13.15
CA GLY A 128 -11.08 -1.61 -13.99
C GLY A 128 -12.19 -0.88 -14.75
N SER A 129 -12.22 -1.09 -16.07
CA SER A 129 -13.13 -0.38 -16.97
C SER A 129 -13.97 -1.33 -17.83
N SER A 130 -14.06 -2.61 -17.44
CA SER A 130 -14.88 -3.60 -18.12
C SER A 130 -16.37 -3.30 -17.97
N ARG A 131 -17.17 -3.65 -18.99
CA ARG A 131 -18.64 -3.67 -18.88
C ARG A 131 -19.12 -4.66 -17.80
N ALA A 132 -18.31 -5.66 -17.45
CA ALA A 132 -18.63 -6.56 -16.35
C ALA A 132 -18.67 -5.85 -14.97
N PHE A 133 -18.07 -4.65 -14.85
CA PHE A 133 -18.04 -3.87 -13.60
C PHE A 133 -19.02 -2.69 -13.62
N LYS A 134 -19.82 -2.56 -14.68
CA LYS A 134 -20.64 -1.38 -14.95
C LYS A 134 -22.03 -1.82 -15.41
N GLU A 135 -23.05 -1.12 -14.96
CA GLU A 135 -24.44 -1.38 -15.34
C GLU A 135 -25.15 -0.07 -15.67
N ASN A 136 -26.44 -0.14 -16.04
CA ASN A 136 -27.28 1.04 -16.33
C ASN A 136 -26.75 1.97 -17.43
N PHE A 137 -26.19 1.40 -18.50
CA PHE A 137 -25.73 2.18 -19.65
C PHE A 137 -26.89 2.90 -20.34
N GLN A 138 -26.80 4.22 -20.43
CA GLN A 138 -27.73 5.07 -21.17
C GLN A 138 -26.97 5.81 -22.30
N PRO A 139 -27.57 5.97 -23.49
CA PRO A 139 -27.01 6.84 -24.51
C PRO A 139 -27.08 8.30 -24.05
N LEU A 140 -26.05 9.08 -24.40
CA LEU A 140 -25.98 10.52 -24.15
C LEU A 140 -25.87 11.26 -25.49
N ASP A 141 -26.40 12.48 -25.56
CA ASP A 141 -26.30 13.34 -26.75
C ASP A 141 -24.88 13.91 -26.87
N SER A 142 -24.17 13.54 -27.94
CA SER A 142 -22.78 13.94 -28.17
C SER A 142 -22.61 15.45 -28.40
N GLN A 143 -23.58 16.11 -29.03
CA GLN A 143 -23.50 17.55 -29.30
C GLN A 143 -23.70 18.35 -28.01
N GLU A 144 -24.67 17.92 -27.19
CA GLU A 144 -24.91 18.52 -25.88
C GLU A 144 -23.71 18.32 -24.94
N LEU A 145 -23.15 17.10 -24.88
CA LEU A 145 -21.97 16.83 -24.08
C LEU A 145 -20.77 17.68 -24.48
N LEU A 146 -20.52 17.81 -25.79
CA LEU A 146 -19.42 18.65 -26.29
C LEU A 146 -19.61 20.12 -25.91
N ALA A 147 -20.84 20.64 -26.02
CA ALA A 147 -21.16 22.02 -25.63
C ALA A 147 -20.95 22.26 -24.13
N ARG A 148 -21.32 21.29 -23.28
CA ARG A 148 -21.05 21.36 -21.82
C ARG A 148 -19.55 21.32 -21.54
N ILE A 149 -18.80 20.43 -22.18
CA ILE A 149 -17.33 20.34 -22.06
C ILE A 149 -16.66 21.65 -22.49
N SER A 150 -17.08 22.24 -23.61
CA SER A 150 -16.47 23.48 -24.12
C SER A 150 -16.69 24.69 -23.21
N ASN A 151 -17.70 24.65 -22.35
CA ASN A 151 -18.02 25.71 -21.40
C ASN A 151 -17.41 25.46 -20.00
N LEU A 152 -16.71 24.34 -19.78
CA LEU A 152 -16.07 24.07 -18.50
C LEU A 152 -14.93 25.08 -18.24
N PRO A 153 -14.89 25.72 -17.06
CA PRO A 153 -13.76 26.54 -16.67
C PRO A 153 -12.49 25.69 -16.53
N VAL A 154 -11.47 25.96 -17.34
CA VAL A 154 -10.13 25.39 -17.17
C VAL A 154 -9.23 26.45 -16.55
N GLN A 155 -8.69 26.16 -15.37
CA GLN A 155 -7.96 27.13 -14.56
C GLN A 155 -6.58 26.59 -14.18
N ALA A 156 -5.62 27.49 -14.00
CA ALA A 156 -4.35 27.15 -13.35
C ALA A 156 -4.49 27.35 -11.84
N TRP A 157 -4.07 26.38 -11.05
CA TRP A 157 -4.22 26.39 -9.59
C TRP A 157 -3.02 25.74 -8.90
N GLN A 158 -2.95 25.85 -7.58
CA GLN A 158 -1.99 25.14 -6.73
C GLN A 158 -2.71 24.65 -5.48
N TYR A 159 -2.24 23.55 -4.89
CA TYR A 159 -2.73 23.16 -3.57
C TYR A 159 -2.33 24.23 -2.54
N LYS A 160 -3.14 24.38 -1.49
CA LYS A 160 -2.74 25.15 -0.31
C LYS A 160 -1.44 24.54 0.24
N ASP A 161 -0.53 25.40 0.65
CA ASP A 161 0.78 25.01 1.21
C ASP A 161 1.70 24.24 0.23
N SER A 162 1.44 24.26 -1.08
CA SER A 162 2.31 23.69 -2.11
C SER A 162 2.71 24.72 -3.16
N PRO A 163 3.98 24.73 -3.63
CA PRO A 163 4.40 25.55 -4.76
C PRO A 163 4.08 24.89 -6.11
N GLU A 164 3.54 23.66 -6.13
CA GLU A 164 3.25 22.93 -7.35
C GLU A 164 2.07 23.55 -8.11
N ARG A 165 2.28 23.82 -9.41
CA ARG A 165 1.24 24.36 -10.29
C ARG A 165 0.56 23.23 -11.06
N HIS A 166 -0.76 23.29 -11.10
CA HIS A 166 -1.62 22.39 -11.84
C HIS A 166 -2.49 23.18 -12.80
N ILE A 167 -3.03 22.50 -13.80
CA ILE A 167 -4.03 23.04 -14.73
C ILE A 167 -5.16 22.04 -14.86
N GLY A 168 -6.38 22.54 -14.77
CA GLY A 168 -7.56 21.71 -14.96
C GLY A 168 -8.84 22.38 -14.48
N PRO A 169 -9.98 21.73 -14.74
CA PRO A 169 -11.24 22.06 -14.11
C PRO A 169 -11.25 21.63 -12.63
N VAL A 170 -12.23 22.10 -11.87
CA VAL A 170 -12.49 21.62 -10.50
C VAL A 170 -13.74 20.72 -10.46
N SER A 171 -13.83 19.88 -9.43
CA SER A 171 -14.91 18.88 -9.28
C SER A 171 -16.31 19.50 -9.28
N GLU A 172 -16.47 20.65 -8.65
CA GLU A 172 -17.73 21.35 -8.48
C GLU A 172 -18.28 21.83 -9.83
N ASP A 173 -17.40 22.27 -10.73
CA ASP A 173 -17.78 22.65 -12.10
C ASP A 173 -18.26 21.43 -12.89
N PHE A 174 -17.65 20.25 -12.68
CA PHE A 174 -18.09 18.99 -13.29
C PHE A 174 -19.45 18.54 -12.77
N VAL A 175 -19.68 18.64 -11.45
CA VAL A 175 -20.97 18.34 -10.85
C VAL A 175 -22.05 19.27 -11.40
N ALA A 176 -21.78 20.58 -11.45
CA ALA A 176 -22.72 21.57 -11.99
C ALA A 176 -23.03 21.34 -13.48
N ALA A 177 -22.04 20.96 -14.28
CA ALA A 177 -22.19 20.78 -15.71
C ALA A 177 -22.84 19.45 -16.11
N PHE A 178 -22.58 18.35 -15.38
CA PHE A 178 -22.97 16.99 -15.79
C PHE A 178 -23.92 16.28 -14.83
N ASP A 179 -24.19 16.85 -13.65
CA ASP A 179 -25.03 16.23 -12.63
C ASP A 179 -24.55 14.80 -12.27
N VAL A 180 -23.23 14.64 -12.10
CA VAL A 180 -22.58 13.38 -11.72
C VAL A 180 -22.13 13.41 -10.24
N GLY A 181 -21.62 12.29 -9.74
CA GLY A 181 -21.18 12.13 -8.34
C GLY A 181 -22.18 11.39 -7.46
N SER A 182 -21.75 10.99 -6.26
CA SER A 182 -22.63 10.38 -5.26
C SER A 182 -23.17 11.45 -4.32
N VAL A 183 -24.48 11.47 -4.07
CA VAL A 183 -25.05 12.35 -3.05
C VAL A 183 -24.79 11.77 -1.66
N GLN A 184 -23.99 12.45 -0.86
CA GLN A 184 -23.75 12.12 0.55
C GLN A 184 -24.03 13.35 1.41
N ASP A 185 -24.91 13.22 2.40
CA ASP A 185 -25.35 14.32 3.28
C ASP A 185 -25.81 15.59 2.53
N GLY A 186 -26.51 15.41 1.41
CA GLY A 186 -27.03 16.52 0.59
C GLY A 186 -25.98 17.26 -0.23
N ARG A 187 -24.73 16.76 -0.27
CA ARG A 187 -23.65 17.26 -1.11
C ARG A 187 -23.30 16.22 -2.17
N ARG A 188 -22.98 16.68 -3.37
CA ARG A 188 -22.43 15.88 -4.46
C ARG A 188 -20.92 16.03 -4.50
#